data_AF-A0A1E9C2B8-F1
#
_entry.id   AF-A0A1E9C2B8-F1
#
_cell.length_a   1.000
_cell.length_b   1.000
_cell.length_c   1.000
_cell.angle_alpha   90.00
_cell.angle_beta   90.00
_cell.angle_gamma   90.00
#
_symmetry.space_group_name_H-M   'P 1'
#
loop_
_entity.id
_entity.type
_entity.pdbx_description
1 polymer ?
#
loop_
_entity_poly.entity_id
_entity_poly.type
_entity_poly.pdbx_seq_one_letter_code
_entity_poly.pdbx_strand_id
1 'polypeptide(L)' 'MYQDAKGKEKVDEKILRNYIKNIYATLLERGMYGTYIYVCNESLRDYFLRFFTFVPHRTKG' A
#
# COMPACT_ATOMS: atom_id res chain seq x y z
N MET A 1 0.47 -1.61 -14.65
CA MET A 1 1.72 -0.88 -14.95
C MET A 1 1.76 0.37 -14.06
N TYR A 2 2.85 0.61 -13.31
CA TYR A 2 2.97 1.74 -12.37
C TYR A 2 2.71 3.09 -13.07
N GLN A 3 1.83 3.95 -12.55
CA GLN A 3 1.35 5.14 -13.28
C GLN A 3 2.09 6.44 -12.91
N ASP A 4 3.06 6.38 -11.99
CA ASP A 4 3.89 7.53 -11.66
C ASP A 4 4.97 7.72 -12.73
N ALA A 5 4.91 8.84 -13.46
CA ALA A 5 5.82 9.16 -14.55
C ALA A 5 7.26 9.37 -14.05
N LYS A 6 7.44 9.93 -12.84
CA LYS A 6 8.78 10.22 -12.28
C LYS A 6 9.46 8.95 -11.74
N GLY A 7 8.70 7.99 -11.25
CA GLY A 7 9.23 6.70 -10.77
C GLY A 7 9.67 5.75 -11.89
N LYS A 8 9.23 5.97 -13.13
CA LYS A 8 9.50 5.09 -14.29
C LYS A 8 10.73 5.47 -15.11
N GLU A 9 11.15 6.74 -15.09
CA GLU A 9 12.10 7.23 -16.08
C GLU A 9 13.53 6.68 -15.97
N LYS A 10 13.92 5.99 -14.90
CA LYS A 10 15.33 5.55 -14.70
C LYS A 10 15.53 4.19 -14.02
N VAL A 11 14.48 3.41 -13.77
CA VAL A 11 14.59 2.25 -12.89
C VAL A 11 13.94 1.01 -13.52
N ASP A 12 14.71 -0.08 -13.58
CA ASP A 12 14.24 -1.40 -13.99
C ASP A 12 12.99 -1.82 -13.21
N GLU A 13 12.01 -2.43 -13.88
CA GLU A 13 10.73 -2.83 -13.28
C GLU A 13 10.94 -3.70 -12.03
N LYS A 14 11.98 -4.55 -12.03
CA LYS A 14 12.30 -5.39 -10.87
C LYS A 14 12.76 -4.57 -9.67
N ILE A 15 13.58 -3.55 -9.90
CA ILE A 15 14.09 -2.66 -8.86
C ILE A 15 12.93 -1.80 -8.33
N LEU A 16 12.10 -1.27 -9.23
CA LEU A 16 10.92 -0.48 -8.87
C LEU A 16 9.95 -1.30 -7.99
N ARG A 17 9.69 -2.56 -8.35
CA ARG A 17 8.86 -3.48 -7.56
C ARG A 17 9.44 -3.70 -6.16
N ASN A 18 10.76 -3.83 -6.03
CA ASN A 18 11.41 -3.97 -4.73
C ASN A 18 11.30 -2.69 -3.90
N TYR A 19 11.47 -1.51 -4.51
CA TYR A 19 11.29 -0.25 -3.79
C TYR A 19 9.87 -0.08 -3.27
N ILE A 20 8.86 -0.36 -4.08
CA ILE A 20 7.46 -0.30 -3.65
C ILE A 20 7.25 -1.20 -2.43
N LYS A 21 7.72 -2.46 -2.47
CA LYS A 21 7.61 -3.38 -1.33
C LYS A 21 8.30 -2.86 -0.07
N ASN A 22 9.54 -2.36 -0.20
CA ASN A 22 10.32 -1.89 0.93
C ASN A 22 9.71 -0.64 1.57
N ILE A 23 9.19 0.29 0.76
CA ILE A 23 8.49 1.49 1.23
C ILE A 23 7.27 1.09 2.06
N TYR A 24 6.39 0.23 1.53
CA TYR A 24 5.21 -0.19 2.25
C TYR A 24 5.54 -1.01 3.51
N ALA A 25 6.50 -1.93 3.46
CA ALA A 25 6.95 -2.67 4.64
C ALA A 25 7.43 -1.69 5.74
N THR A 26 8.27 -0.73 5.36
CA THR A 26 8.80 0.27 6.29
C THR A 26 7.69 1.11 6.92
N LEU A 27 6.70 1.56 6.15
CA LEU A 27 5.59 2.36 6.68
C LEU A 27 4.66 1.56 7.61
N LEU A 28 4.44 0.28 7.32
CA LEU A 28 3.60 -0.59 8.13
C LEU A 28 4.28 -0.96 9.46
N GLU A 29 5.59 -1.20 9.46
CA GLU A 29 6.34 -1.59 10.66
C GLU A 29 6.66 -0.40 11.59
N ARG A 30 6.63 0.85 11.10
CA ARG A 30 6.97 2.05 11.89
C ARG A 30 5.82 2.63 12.71
N GLY A 31 4.61 2.07 12.61
CA GLY A 31 3.45 2.54 13.37
C GLY A 31 3.45 2.03 14.81
N MET A 32 3.76 2.89 15.79
CA MET A 32 3.75 2.52 17.22
C MET A 32 2.37 2.01 17.70
N TYR A 33 1.29 2.55 17.13
CA TYR A 33 -0.10 2.14 17.41
C TYR A 33 -0.73 1.34 16.26
N GLY A 34 0.10 0.85 15.34
CA GLY A 34 -0.33 0.28 14.07
C GLY A 34 -0.55 1.35 12.99
N THR A 35 -0.85 0.88 11.78
CA THR A 35 -0.98 1.70 10.57
C THR A 35 -2.32 1.44 9.90
N TYR A 36 -3.05 2.51 9.58
CA TYR A 36 -4.27 2.42 8.77
C TYR A 36 -3.91 2.43 7.29
N ILE A 37 -4.38 1.42 6.56
CA ILE A 37 -4.20 1.32 5.11
C ILE A 37 -5.52 1.67 4.44
N TYR A 38 -5.53 2.75 3.67
CA TYR A 38 -6.65 3.10 2.80
C TYR A 38 -6.45 2.46 1.42
N VAL A 39 -7.40 1.64 0.99
CA VAL A 39 -7.31 0.90 -0.28
C VAL A 39 -8.55 1.18 -1.13
N CYS A 40 -8.40 1.99 -2.18
CA CYS A 40 -9.52 2.31 -3.10
C CYS A 40 -9.92 1.14 -3.99
N ASN A 41 -8.95 0.32 -4.42
CA ASN A 41 -9.21 -0.79 -5.33
C ASN A 41 -9.81 -1.98 -4.56
N GLU A 42 -10.97 -2.46 -4.99
CA GLU A 42 -11.72 -3.53 -4.31
C GLU A 42 -10.96 -4.85 -4.29
N SER A 43 -10.43 -5.31 -5.44
CA SER A 43 -9.69 -6.58 -5.51
C SER A 43 -8.44 -6.59 -4.62
N LEU A 44 -7.76 -5.45 -4.53
CA LEU A 44 -6.62 -5.28 -3.63
C LEU A 44 -7.06 -5.23 -2.17
N ARG A 45 -8.19 -4.59 -1.87
CA ARG A 45 -8.78 -4.58 -0.52
C ARG A 45 -9.09 -6.01 -0.08
N ASP A 46 -9.75 -6.80 -0.92
CA ASP A 46 -10.08 -8.20 -0.66
C ASP A 46 -8.83 -9.08 -0.46
N TYR A 47 -7.74 -8.76 -1.16
CA TYR A 47 -6.45 -9.38 -0.89
C TYR A 47 -5.95 -9.06 0.52
N PHE A 48 -5.99 -7.80 0.93
CA PHE A 48 -5.55 -7.38 2.26
C PHE A 48 -6.43 -7.88 3.40
N LEU A 49 -7.74 -8.05 3.18
CA LEU A 49 -8.67 -8.62 4.16
C LEU A 49 -8.29 -10.02 4.66
N ARG A 50 -7.48 -10.76 3.89
CA ARG A 50 -6.95 -12.06 4.31
C ARG A 50 -5.87 -11.97 5.38
N PHE A 51 -5.25 -10.80 5.55
CA PHE A 51 -4.11 -10.60 6.44
C PHE A 51 -4.37 -9.58 7.56
N PHE A 52 -5.32 -8.66 7.36
CA PHE A 52 -5.60 -7.56 8.28
C PHE A 52 -7.07 -7.49 8.66
N THR A 53 -7.34 -7.08 9.90
CA THR A 53 -8.71 -6.79 10.35
C THR A 53 -9.27 -5.57 9.64
N PHE A 54 -10.41 -5.72 8.96
CA PHE A 54 -11.11 -4.60 8.36
C PHE A 54 -11.66 -3.65 9.42
N VAL A 55 -11.30 -2.38 9.34
CA VAL A 55 -11.93 -1.32 10.13
C VAL A 55 -12.73 -0.45 9.16
N PRO A 56 -14.08 -0.45 9.23
CA PRO A 56 -14.88 0.40 8.36
C PRO A 56 -14.58 1.87 8.66
N HIS A 57 -14.32 2.66 7.62
CA HIS A 57 -14.17 4.09 7.74
C HIS A 57 -15.52 4.70 8.15
N ARG A 58 -15.65 5.13 9.41
CA ARG A 58 -16.84 5.85 9.87
C ARG A 58 -16.74 7.30 9.38
N THR A 59 -17.33 7.59 8.23
CA THR A 59 -17.67 8.97 7.88
C THR A 59 -18.71 9.45 8.90
N LYS A 60 -18.33 10.42 9.74
CA LYS A 60 -19.33 11.24 10.44
C LYS A 60 -20.02 12.06 9.35
N GLY A 61 -21.31 11.77 9.13
CA GLY A 61 -22.21 12.63 8.37
C GLY A 61 -22.47 13.94 9.10
#